data_AF-A0A828P1T4-F1
#
_entry.id   AF-A0A828P1T4-F1
#
_cell.length_a   1.000
_cell.length_b   1.000
_cell.length_c   1.000
_cell.angle_alpha   90.00
_cell.angle_beta   90.00
_cell.angle_gamma   90.00
#
_symmetry.space_group_name_H-M   'P 1'
#
loop_
_entity.id
_entity.type
_entity.pdbx_description
1 polymer ?
#
loop_
_entity_poly.entity_id
_entity_poly.type
_entity_poly.pdbx_seq_one_letter_code
_entity_poly.pdbx_strand_id
1 'polypeptide(L)'
;MEKKIIEDICLSLDNGWLINPSPKQGLIKGFFQLISAEKKYEHFSMYCFVMNGMLHIYGCVYDELNGDTAWIPLNKSMPEIVRIIKRKVISQKKHLFSIVNRRIHSEQNM
;
A
#
# COMPACT_ATOMS: atom_id res chain seq x y z
N MET A 1 3.94 3.98 -19.02
CA MET A 1 2.89 2.93 -19.04
C MET A 1 2.50 2.51 -17.63
N GLU A 2 3.47 2.16 -16.79
CA GLU A 2 3.25 1.69 -15.41
C GLU A 2 2.49 2.71 -14.54
N LYS A 3 2.90 3.99 -14.55
CA LYS A 3 2.21 5.05 -13.81
C LYS A 3 0.70 5.11 -14.09
N LYS A 4 0.30 5.02 -15.37
CA LYS A 4 -1.11 5.05 -15.78
C LYS A 4 -1.90 3.87 -15.20
N ILE A 5 -1.30 2.68 -15.21
CA ILE A 5 -1.91 1.47 -14.61
C ILE A 5 -2.14 1.70 -13.11
N ILE A 6 -1.18 2.29 -12.41
CA ILE A 6 -1.30 2.60 -10.99
C ILE A 6 -2.36 3.69 -10.74
N GLU A 7 -2.43 4.73 -11.59
CA GLU A 7 -3.48 5.75 -11.53
C GLU A 7 -4.88 5.12 -11.71
N ASP A 8 -5.05 4.22 -12.68
CA ASP A 8 -6.31 3.51 -12.92
C ASP A 8 -6.71 2.62 -11.72
N ILE A 9 -5.73 1.97 -11.08
CA ILE A 9 -5.94 1.19 -9.85
C ILE A 9 -6.38 2.10 -8.70
N CYS A 10 -5.73 3.25 -8.50
CA CYS A 10 -6.09 4.24 -7.49
C CYS A 10 -7.55 4.70 -7.65
N LEU A 11 -7.92 5.09 -8.87
CA LEU A 11 -9.31 5.47 -9.18
C LEU A 11 -10.30 4.35 -8.88
N SER A 12 -9.94 3.10 -9.19
CA SER A 12 -10.82 1.94 -9.01
C SER A 12 -10.91 1.41 -7.56
N LEU A 13 -9.92 1.74 -6.72
CA LEU A 13 -9.94 1.35 -5.30
C LEU A 13 -11.00 2.10 -4.49
N ASP A 14 -11.48 3.25 -5.01
CA ASP A 14 -12.35 4.20 -4.32
C ASP A 14 -11.66 4.78 -3.07
N ASN A 15 -12.35 5.46 -2.15
CA ASN A 15 -11.78 5.93 -0.88
C ASN A 15 -10.60 6.91 -1.02
N GLY A 16 -10.57 7.67 -2.11
CA GLY A 16 -9.58 8.73 -2.34
C GLY A 16 -8.13 8.25 -2.36
N TRP A 17 -7.86 7.03 -2.84
CA TRP A 17 -6.49 6.56 -3.06
C TRP A 17 -5.84 7.32 -4.23
N LEU A 18 -4.60 7.75 -4.04
CA LEU A 18 -3.80 8.45 -5.05
C LEU A 18 -2.31 8.15 -4.90
N ILE A 19 -1.56 8.34 -5.99
CA ILE A 19 -0.09 8.30 -5.97
C ILE A 19 0.40 9.53 -5.21
N ASN A 20 1.17 9.32 -4.14
CA ASN A 20 1.79 10.40 -3.40
C ASN A 20 2.71 11.21 -4.33
N PRO A 21 2.43 12.52 -4.56
CA PRO A 21 3.27 13.35 -5.42
C PRO A 21 4.65 13.63 -4.82
N SER A 22 4.80 13.51 -3.50
CA SER A 22 6.02 13.79 -2.76
C SER A 22 6.30 12.68 -1.76
N PRO A 23 6.68 11.47 -2.22
CA PRO A 23 7.06 10.39 -1.32
C PRO A 23 8.31 10.79 -0.53
N LYS A 24 8.37 10.40 0.75
CA LYS A 24 9.60 10.60 1.53
C LYS A 24 10.73 9.84 0.83
N GLN A 25 11.82 10.54 0.52
CA GLN A 25 12.91 10.10 -0.37
C GLN A 25 13.59 8.78 0.02
N GLY A 26 13.36 8.25 1.23
CA GLY A 26 14.02 7.05 1.77
C GLY A 26 13.31 5.72 1.53
N LEU A 27 12.03 5.69 1.18
CA LEU A 27 11.21 4.47 1.31
C LEU A 27 11.09 3.65 0.03
N ILE A 28 12.25 3.43 -0.61
CA ILE A 28 12.47 2.59 -1.79
C ILE A 28 12.37 3.33 -3.13
N LYS A 29 13.54 3.60 -3.72
CA LYS A 29 13.68 4.12 -5.09
C LYS A 29 13.00 3.18 -6.09
N GLY A 30 12.15 3.72 -6.97
CA GLY A 30 11.50 2.96 -8.04
C GLY A 30 10.07 2.48 -7.73
N PHE A 31 9.52 2.83 -6.57
CA PHE A 31 8.17 2.45 -6.15
C PHE A 31 7.23 3.64 -6.18
N PHE A 32 5.95 3.39 -6.48
CA PHE A 32 4.86 4.34 -6.28
C PHE A 32 4.28 4.15 -4.88
N GLN A 33 4.34 5.20 -4.06
CA GLN A 33 3.61 5.23 -2.80
C GLN A 33 2.16 5.66 -3.06
N LEU A 34 1.20 4.88 -2.57
CA LEU A 34 -0.22 5.15 -2.60
C LEU A 34 -0.68 5.58 -1.21
N ILE A 35 -1.35 6.72 -1.15
CA ILE A 35 -1.94 7.29 0.06
C ILE A 35 -3.43 7.50 -0.15
N SER A 36 -4.22 7.49 0.92
CA SER A 36 -5.65 7.78 0.87
C SER A 36 -5.92 9.12 1.55
N ALA A 37 -6.83 9.91 0.96
CA ALA A 37 -7.34 11.14 1.55
C ALA A 37 -8.29 10.89 2.74
N GLU A 38 -8.76 9.66 2.94
CA GLU A 38 -9.70 9.37 4.00
C GLU A 38 -9.02 9.13 5.35
N LYS A 39 -9.53 9.80 6.38
CA LYS A 39 -9.01 9.70 7.76
C LYS A 39 -8.93 8.27 8.29
N LYS A 40 -9.83 7.36 7.88
CA LYS A 40 -9.76 5.96 8.31
C LYS A 40 -8.53 5.22 7.76
N TYR A 41 -7.77 5.78 6.82
CA TYR A 41 -6.51 5.23 6.33
C TYR A 41 -5.31 6.08 6.72
N GLU A 42 -5.48 7.02 7.65
CA GLU A 42 -4.38 7.78 8.22
C GLU A 42 -3.27 6.85 8.72
N HIS A 43 -2.03 7.25 8.44
CA HIS A 43 -0.79 6.51 8.65
C HIS A 43 -0.67 5.16 7.94
N PHE A 44 -1.64 4.75 7.13
CA PHE A 44 -1.54 3.57 6.28
C PHE A 44 -1.27 4.00 4.83
N SER A 45 -0.20 3.46 4.26
CA SER A 45 0.12 3.63 2.84
C SER A 45 0.30 2.26 2.18
N MET A 46 0.24 2.23 0.86
CA MET A 46 0.66 1.06 0.09
C MET A 46 1.82 1.47 -0.80
N TYR A 47 2.77 0.58 -1.05
CA TYR A 47 3.81 0.83 -2.03
C TYR A 47 3.71 -0.24 -3.10
N CYS A 48 3.91 0.18 -4.34
CA CYS A 48 3.77 -0.73 -5.46
C CYS A 48 4.72 -0.42 -6.61
N PHE A 49 4.96 -1.43 -7.42
CA PHE A 49 5.67 -1.32 -8.69
C PHE A 49 5.14 -2.38 -9.64
N VAL A 50 5.37 -2.16 -10.93
CA VAL A 50 5.04 -3.12 -11.98
C VAL A 50 6.34 -3.74 -12.47
N MET A 51 6.36 -5.07 -12.59
CA MET A 51 7.49 -5.78 -13.17
C MET A 51 6.97 -7.02 -13.90
N ASN A 52 7.39 -7.23 -15.15
CA ASN A 52 7.05 -8.42 -15.94
C ASN A 52 5.54 -8.72 -16.00
N GLY A 53 4.69 -7.68 -16.14
CA GLY A 53 3.24 -7.84 -16.18
C GLY A 53 2.58 -8.18 -14.84
N MET A 54 3.32 -8.06 -13.73
CA MET A 54 2.83 -8.27 -12.36
C MET A 54 2.84 -6.95 -11.59
N LEU A 55 1.77 -6.69 -10.86
CA LEU A 55 1.73 -5.67 -9.82
C LEU A 55 2.21 -6.28 -8.51
N HIS A 56 3.28 -5.72 -7.96
CA HIS A 56 3.76 -6.02 -6.62
C HIS A 56 3.27 -4.89 -5.71
N ILE A 57 2.54 -5.22 -4.64
CA ILE A 57 1.97 -4.22 -3.73
C ILE A 57 1.94 -4.75 -2.29
N TYR A 58 2.33 -3.91 -1.34
CA TYR A 58 2.30 -4.23 0.09
C TYR A 58 1.86 -3.02 0.92
N GLY A 59 1.36 -3.29 2.13
CA GLY A 59 0.86 -2.29 3.07
C GLY A 59 1.95 -1.83 4.03
N CYS A 60 1.90 -0.56 4.41
CA CYS A 60 2.82 0.07 5.35
C CYS A 60 2.05 0.88 6.37
N VAL A 61 2.53 0.89 7.62
CA VAL A 61 2.00 1.75 8.68
C VAL A 61 3.14 2.59 9.22
N TYR A 62 2.92 3.90 9.36
CA TYR A 62 3.97 4.87 9.74
C TYR A 62 5.24 4.77 8.88
N ASP A 63 5.08 4.48 7.58
CA ASP A 63 6.18 4.28 6.65
C ASP A 63 7.09 3.07 6.97
N GLU A 64 6.70 2.17 7.88
CA GLU A 64 7.40 0.91 8.11
C GLU A 64 6.86 -0.20 7.18
N LEU A 65 7.79 -0.85 6.46
CA LEU A 65 7.56 -1.94 5.51
C LEU A 65 7.28 -3.27 6.22
N ASN A 66 6.15 -3.36 6.91
CA ASN A 66 5.79 -4.53 7.73
C ASN A 66 4.72 -5.43 7.08
N GLY A 67 4.14 -5.04 5.95
CA GLY A 67 3.03 -5.78 5.31
C GLY A 67 3.47 -6.90 4.38
N ASP A 68 2.67 -7.97 4.35
CA ASP A 68 2.82 -9.03 3.37
C ASP A 68 2.61 -8.49 1.96
N THR A 69 3.44 -8.94 1.02
CA THR A 69 3.34 -8.52 -0.37
C THR A 69 2.30 -9.35 -1.12
N ALA A 70 1.41 -8.66 -1.85
CA ALA A 70 0.55 -9.27 -2.85
C ALA A 70 1.19 -9.14 -4.24
N TRP A 71 1.24 -10.24 -4.98
CA TRP A 71 1.64 -10.29 -6.38
C TRP A 71 0.41 -10.55 -7.23
N ILE A 72 0.09 -9.60 -8.11
CA ILE A 72 -1.18 -9.57 -8.83
C ILE A 72 -0.89 -9.50 -10.33
N PRO A 73 -1.25 -10.53 -11.12
CA PRO A 73 -1.14 -10.47 -12.58
C PRO A 73 -1.98 -9.33 -13.17
N LEU A 74 -1.38 -8.52 -14.04
CA LEU A 74 -2.07 -7.40 -14.71
C LEU A 74 -3.00 -7.82 -15.84
N ASN A 75 -2.99 -9.10 -16.24
CA ASN A 75 -3.97 -9.67 -17.16
C ASN A 75 -5.34 -9.93 -16.49
N LYS A 76 -5.46 -9.69 -15.17
CA LYS A 76 -6.74 -9.76 -14.46
C LYS A 76 -7.60 -8.53 -14.74
N SER A 77 -8.91 -8.69 -14.59
CA SER A 77 -9.83 -7.56 -14.67
C SER A 77 -9.58 -6.58 -13.51
N MET A 78 -9.83 -5.28 -13.75
CA MET A 78 -9.66 -4.25 -12.71
C MET A 78 -10.46 -4.56 -11.42
N PRO A 79 -11.72 -5.04 -11.47
CA PRO A 79 -12.43 -5.46 -10.26
C PRO A 79 -11.74 -6.59 -9.50
N GLU A 80 -11.10 -7.54 -10.19
CA GLU A 80 -10.32 -8.59 -9.53
C GLU A 80 -9.07 -8.04 -8.85
N ILE A 81 -8.33 -7.15 -9.53
CA ILE A 81 -7.13 -6.50 -8.97
C ILE A 81 -7.51 -5.74 -7.70
N VAL A 82 -8.54 -4.89 -7.76
CA VAL A 82 -9.06 -4.13 -6.62
C VAL A 82 -9.50 -5.04 -5.48
N ARG A 83 -10.22 -6.12 -5.78
CA ARG A 83 -10.64 -7.11 -4.77
C ARG A 83 -9.44 -7.73 -4.06
N ILE A 84 -8.39 -8.08 -4.80
CA ILE A 84 -7.17 -8.65 -4.22
C ILE A 84 -6.46 -7.62 -3.34
N ILE A 85 -6.28 -6.37 -3.79
CA ILE A 85 -5.66 -5.30 -2.99
C ILE A 85 -6.45 -5.09 -1.68
N LYS A 86 -7.78 -4.97 -1.76
CA LYS A 86 -8.63 -4.80 -0.58
C LYS A 86 -8.49 -5.95 0.41
N ARG A 87 -8.51 -7.20 -0.09
CA ARG A 87 -8.48 -8.41 0.76
C ARG A 87 -7.11 -8.79 1.28
N LYS A 88 -6.05 -8.52 0.52
CA LYS A 88 -4.69 -8.96 0.85
C LYS A 88 -3.81 -7.85 1.38
N VAL A 89 -4.06 -6.59 1.06
CA VAL A 89 -3.18 -5.47 1.45
C VAL A 89 -3.87 -4.57 2.46
N ILE A 90 -5.01 -3.99 2.08
CA ILE A 90 -5.71 -3.02 2.95
C ILE A 90 -6.24 -3.68 4.23
N SER A 91 -6.71 -4.94 4.14
CA SER A 91 -7.17 -5.73 5.29
C SER A 91 -6.10 -5.90 6.39
N GLN A 92 -4.82 -5.85 6.03
CA GLN A 92 -3.71 -5.98 6.98
C GLN A 92 -3.60 -4.79 7.94
N LYS A 93 -4.19 -3.63 7.60
CA LYS A 93 -4.04 -2.37 8.35
C LYS A 93 -4.09 -2.56 9.86
N LYS A 94 -5.16 -3.15 10.39
CA LYS A 94 -5.34 -3.32 11.85
C LYS A 94 -4.23 -4.15 12.49
N HIS A 95 -3.79 -5.20 11.80
CA HIS A 95 -2.71 -6.06 12.26
C HIS A 95 -1.37 -5.31 12.28
N LEU A 96 -1.05 -4.59 11.20
CA LEU A 96 0.17 -3.80 11.09
C LEU A 96 0.26 -2.70 12.15
N PHE A 97 -0.84 -1.99 12.41
CA PHE A 97 -0.93 -1.03 13.52
C PHE A 97 -0.64 -1.68 14.87
N SER A 98 -1.17 -2.89 15.12
CA SER A 98 -0.89 -3.60 16.37
C SER A 98 0.58 -3.99 16.52
N ILE A 99 1.28 -4.30 15.44
CA ILE A 99 2.72 -4.63 15.49
C ILE A 99 3.51 -3.39 15.88
N VAL A 100 3.29 -2.26 15.19
CA VAL A 100 4.03 -1.02 15.45
C VAL A 100 3.75 -0.51 16.87
N ASN A 101 2.48 -0.52 17.30
CA ASN A 101 2.12 -0.10 18.66
C ASN A 101 2.83 -0.96 19.72
N ARG A 102 2.92 -2.28 19.53
CA ARG A 102 3.64 -3.16 20.48
C ARG A 102 5.12 -2.82 20.58
N ARG A 103 5.79 -2.52 19.45
CA ARG A 103 7.20 -2.12 19.42
C ARG A 103 7.43 -0.83 20.22
N ILE A 104 6.60 0.19 20.00
CA ILE A 104 6.67 1.46 20.73
C ILE A 104 6.52 1.22 22.25
N HIS A 105 5.56 0.39 22.66
CA HIS A 105 5.37 0.09 24.08
C HIS A 105 6.54 -0.72 24.67
N SER A 106 7.17 -1.62 23.91
CA SER A 106 8.36 -2.34 24.40
C SER A 106 9.58 -1.44 24.54
N GLU A 107 9.76 -0.47 23.63
CA GLU A 107 10.89 0.45 23.64
C GLU A 107 10.80 1.50 24.76
N GLN A 108 9.59 1.87 25.19
CA GLN A 108 9.38 2.81 26.30
C GLN A 108 9.56 2.19 27.69
N ASN A 109 9.59 0.86 27.80
CA ASN A 109 9.70 0.12 29.07
C ASN A 109 11.09 -0.53 29.27
N MET A 110 12.08 -0.19 28.43
CA MET A 110 13.50 -0.52 28.61
C MET A 110 14.26 0.73 29.06
#